data_AF-A0A9Q0QRU4-F1
#
_entry.id   AF-A0A9Q0QRU4-F1
#
_cell.length_a   1.000
_cell.length_b   1.000
_cell.length_c   1.000
_cell.angle_alpha   90.00
_cell.angle_beta   90.00
_cell.angle_gamma   90.00
#
_symmetry.space_group_name_H-M   'P 1'
#
loop_
_entity.id
_entity.type
_entity.pdbx_description
1 polymer ?
#
loop_
_entity_poly.entity_id
_entity_poly.type
_entity_poly.pdbx_seq_one_letter_code
_entity_poly.pdbx_strand_id
1 'polypeptide(L)'
;MAISISNISHLAFQSVSFHGKNNIQFRRRNNIYGSRPIRFPTYSVGNISTTKASSPVNASSSFEFDVVIIGAGIIGLTLARQFLLESDLSVAVVDAAVPCSGATGAGQGYIWMAHKTPGSDLWELAVRSQKLWKMLAESIQNEGLCPLETLGWKRTGSLLVGRTLEESKMLRDKVTRLAEAGLEVDYISGHSLVLKEPALDVGKEGGAAFLREDSQLDALRTVAFIEKGNRNFASKGRYAEFYHDPVISLVRSGSTGEVEGIRTSKNTLYSKKAIVVAAGSWSGSLMEDLLKGSNVGLDIPVKPRKGHLLVVENFNCFCLNHGLMEVGYVNHQAALHSPYSVPGVTDHEQNLSISMTATMDPVGNLVLGSSRQFSGFSTEVDPSIVNRIWVRAGEFFPALREISLNDFSEGRRVRIGLRPYVPDGRPIIGPVPGMPKVLFATGHEGGGLSLALGTAEMITDMVLGNTLKVDCAPFLVENRFFK
;
A
#
# COMPACT_ATOMS: atom_id res chain seq x y z
N MET A 1 4.10 39.87 -46.05
CA MET A 1 3.23 41.06 -46.18
C MET A 1 2.31 41.06 -44.96
N ALA A 2 2.59 41.66 -43.81
CA ALA A 2 3.01 43.03 -43.47
C ALA A 2 1.94 44.10 -43.75
N ILE A 3 1.12 44.43 -42.75
CA ILE A 3 0.60 45.77 -42.31
C ILE A 3 0.12 45.56 -40.85
N SER A 4 0.85 45.90 -39.79
CA SER A 4 1.07 47.21 -39.12
C SER A 4 -0.19 47.91 -38.58
N ILE A 5 -0.39 47.84 -37.25
CA ILE A 5 -1.01 48.90 -36.44
C ILE A 5 -0.18 49.04 -35.16
N SER A 6 0.30 50.26 -34.95
CA SER A 6 1.15 50.74 -33.86
C SER A 6 0.36 51.49 -32.78
N ASN A 7 1.02 51.67 -31.61
CA ASN A 7 0.77 52.60 -30.49
C ASN A 7 -0.16 52.08 -29.37
N ILE A 8 0.11 52.15 -28.05
CA ILE A 8 1.03 52.86 -27.12
C ILE A 8 0.90 52.03 -25.79
N SER A 9 1.86 51.81 -24.88
CA SER A 9 2.60 52.78 -24.04
C SER A 9 3.81 52.13 -23.34
N HIS A 10 4.92 52.87 -23.34
CA HIS A 10 6.10 52.70 -22.49
C HIS A 10 5.78 53.07 -21.03
N LEU A 11 6.32 52.31 -20.06
CA LEU A 11 6.79 52.86 -18.79
C LEU A 11 8.03 52.07 -18.34
N ALA A 12 9.10 52.83 -18.11
CA ALA A 12 10.45 52.37 -17.86
C ALA A 12 10.63 51.85 -16.43
N PHE A 13 11.42 50.79 -16.29
CA PHE A 13 12.02 50.37 -15.02
C PHE A 13 13.09 51.38 -14.62
N GLN A 14 12.83 52.16 -13.56
CA GLN A 14 13.86 52.87 -12.83
C GLN A 14 14.46 51.93 -11.77
N SER A 15 15.76 51.72 -11.88
CA SER A 15 16.61 51.21 -10.82
C SER A 15 16.74 52.25 -9.72
N VAL A 16 16.50 51.83 -8.47
CA VAL A 16 16.82 52.63 -7.28
C VAL A 16 17.64 51.76 -6.34
N SER A 17 18.94 52.10 -6.25
CA SER A 17 19.81 51.68 -5.16
C SER A 17 19.59 52.62 -3.97
N PHE A 18 19.40 52.07 -2.77
CA PHE A 18 19.59 52.81 -1.52
C PHE A 18 20.51 52.02 -0.59
N HIS A 19 21.69 52.59 -0.36
CA HIS A 19 22.53 52.33 0.81
C HIS A 19 21.89 52.98 2.04
N GLY A 20 21.71 52.23 3.11
CA GLY A 20 21.25 52.75 4.39
C GLY A 20 21.30 51.69 5.49
N LYS A 21 22.42 51.66 6.23
CA LYS A 21 22.57 50.90 7.47
C LYS A 21 21.47 51.35 8.45
N ASN A 22 20.69 50.41 8.98
CA ASN A 22 20.09 50.53 10.31
C ASN A 22 19.82 49.16 10.92
N ASN A 23 20.47 48.94 12.06
CA ASN A 23 20.30 47.81 12.97
C ASN A 23 18.86 47.78 13.49
N ILE A 24 18.15 46.67 13.29
CA ILE A 24 16.97 46.34 14.07
C ILE A 24 17.10 44.89 14.56
N GLN A 25 17.45 44.76 15.84
CA GLN A 25 17.40 43.53 16.61
C GLN A 25 15.95 43.04 16.70
N PHE A 26 15.67 41.82 16.22
CA PHE A 26 14.45 41.10 16.59
C PHE A 26 14.69 40.30 17.87
N ARG A 27 14.11 40.81 18.96
CA ARG A 27 14.01 40.18 20.28
C ARG A 27 13.27 38.83 20.20
N ARG A 28 13.92 37.78 20.72
CA ARG A 28 13.26 36.52 21.14
C ARG A 28 12.20 36.83 22.20
N ARG A 29 10.94 36.47 21.94
CA ARG A 29 9.90 36.39 22.98
C ARG A 29 10.02 35.03 23.67
N ASN A 30 10.60 35.03 24.86
CA ASN A 30 10.39 33.98 25.85
C ASN A 30 8.95 34.07 26.35
N ASN A 31 8.14 33.03 26.14
CA ASN A 31 6.85 32.90 26.82
C ASN A 31 7.03 31.99 28.03
N ILE A 32 6.84 32.59 29.20
CA ILE A 32 6.86 31.96 30.51
C ILE A 32 5.44 31.42 30.75
N TYR A 33 5.28 30.10 30.82
CA TYR A 33 4.21 29.47 31.59
C TYR A 33 4.83 28.34 32.41
N GLY A 34 4.89 28.57 33.72
CA GLY A 34 5.45 27.65 34.69
C GLY A 34 4.53 26.43 34.90
N SER A 35 5.10 25.24 34.72
CA SER A 35 4.51 23.97 35.12
C SER A 35 4.85 23.72 36.60
N ARG A 36 3.86 23.89 37.49
CA ARG A 36 3.91 23.31 38.84
C ARG A 36 3.64 21.80 38.74
N PRO A 37 4.36 20.94 39.47
CA PRO A 37 4.07 19.51 39.49
C PRO A 37 2.81 19.23 40.32
N ILE A 38 1.85 18.54 39.71
CA ILE A 38 0.64 18.05 40.39
C ILE A 38 1.06 16.84 41.25
N ARG A 39 0.94 16.97 42.57
CA ARG A 39 1.09 15.87 43.53
C ARG A 39 -0.17 14.99 43.49
N PHE A 40 0.01 13.70 43.22
CA PHE A 40 -1.04 12.70 43.45
C PHE A 40 -1.04 12.28 44.93
N PRO A 41 -2.21 12.10 45.57
CA PRO A 41 -2.27 11.64 46.95
C PRO A 41 -1.89 10.16 47.03
N THR A 42 -0.94 9.85 47.91
CA THR A 42 -0.59 8.49 48.34
C THR A 42 -1.71 7.93 49.21
N TYR A 43 -2.39 6.89 48.74
CA TYR A 43 -3.30 6.09 49.57
C TYR A 43 -2.54 4.95 50.24
N SER A 44 -2.73 4.79 51.55
CA SER A 44 -2.13 3.73 52.35
C SER A 44 -2.70 2.36 51.99
N VAL A 45 -1.84 1.36 51.83
CA VAL A 45 -2.23 -0.04 51.68
C VAL A 45 -2.71 -0.57 53.03
N GLY A 46 -4.02 -0.80 53.15
CA GLY A 46 -4.60 -1.59 54.22
C GLY A 46 -4.66 -3.07 53.82
N ASN A 47 -4.11 -3.95 54.66
CA ASN A 47 -4.20 -5.40 54.51
C ASN A 47 -5.67 -5.86 54.51
N ILE A 48 -6.09 -6.56 53.45
CA ILE A 48 -7.32 -7.36 53.46
C ILE A 48 -7.04 -8.75 52.86
N SER A 49 -7.49 -9.73 53.64
CA SER A 49 -7.42 -11.18 53.53
C SER A 49 -7.75 -11.75 52.14
N THR A 50 -6.97 -12.77 51.76
CA THR A 50 -7.18 -13.62 50.59
C THR A 50 -8.46 -14.45 50.71
N THR A 51 -9.44 -14.17 49.87
CA THR A 51 -10.52 -15.11 49.51
C THR A 51 -10.55 -15.26 47.99
N LYS A 52 -10.48 -16.51 47.52
CA LYS A 52 -10.51 -16.90 46.10
C LYS A 52 -11.64 -16.19 45.35
N ALA A 53 -11.28 -15.25 44.48
CA ALA A 53 -12.20 -14.68 43.51
C ALA A 53 -12.15 -15.52 42.22
N SER A 54 -13.29 -16.09 41.85
CA SER A 54 -13.54 -16.61 40.51
C SER A 54 -13.31 -15.50 39.48
N SER A 55 -12.52 -15.80 38.45
CA SER A 55 -12.27 -14.91 37.31
C SER A 55 -13.57 -14.37 36.72
N PRO A 56 -13.70 -13.07 36.41
CA PRO A 56 -14.87 -12.55 35.74
C PRO A 56 -14.88 -13.10 34.31
N VAL A 57 -15.94 -13.83 33.96
CA VAL A 57 -16.27 -14.11 32.56
C VAL A 57 -16.63 -12.76 31.95
N ASN A 58 -15.72 -12.15 31.19
CA ASN A 58 -16.05 -10.97 30.41
C ASN A 58 -17.20 -11.34 29.47
N ALA A 59 -18.38 -10.76 29.67
CA ALA A 59 -19.52 -10.96 28.79
C ALA A 59 -19.16 -10.43 27.39
N SER A 60 -18.92 -11.32 26.44
CA SER A 60 -18.72 -10.94 25.04
C SER A 60 -20.01 -10.31 24.51
N SER A 61 -19.92 -9.09 23.99
CA SER A 61 -21.07 -8.43 23.36
C SER A 61 -21.30 -9.01 21.97
N SER A 62 -22.57 -9.15 21.58
CA SER A 62 -22.97 -9.68 20.27
C SER A 62 -23.54 -8.56 19.40
N PHE A 63 -23.09 -8.50 18.14
CA PHE A 63 -23.54 -7.53 17.16
C PHE A 63 -23.89 -8.24 15.85
N GLU A 64 -24.76 -7.63 15.05
CA GLU A 64 -25.21 -8.17 13.77
C GLU A 64 -25.03 -7.14 12.67
N PHE A 65 -24.44 -7.56 11.55
CA PHE A 65 -24.21 -6.75 10.36
C PHE A 65 -24.59 -7.55 9.11
N ASP A 66 -24.75 -6.87 7.97
CA ASP A 66 -24.93 -7.56 6.68
C ASP A 66 -23.61 -8.13 6.17
N VAL A 67 -22.52 -7.37 6.33
CA VAL A 67 -21.18 -7.75 5.90
C VAL A 67 -20.19 -7.55 7.05
N VAL A 68 -19.35 -8.56 7.30
CA VAL A 68 -18.24 -8.48 8.25
C VAL A 68 -16.92 -8.66 7.52
N ILE A 69 -16.02 -7.69 7.63
CA ILE A 69 -14.72 -7.67 6.94
C ILE A 69 -13.62 -7.88 7.98
N ILE A 70 -12.80 -8.91 7.78
CA ILE A 70 -11.66 -9.25 8.64
C ILE A 70 -10.39 -8.67 8.04
N GLY A 71 -9.84 -7.64 8.66
CA GLY A 71 -8.66 -6.90 8.22
C GLY A 71 -9.00 -5.47 7.80
N ALA A 72 -8.30 -4.50 8.39
CA ALA A 72 -8.44 -3.06 8.17
C ALA A 72 -7.26 -2.46 7.39
N GLY A 73 -6.59 -3.28 6.56
CA GLY A 73 -5.70 -2.78 5.53
C GLY A 73 -6.48 -2.08 4.40
N ILE A 74 -5.75 -1.58 3.39
CA ILE A 74 -6.40 -0.88 2.26
C ILE A 74 -7.52 -1.71 1.62
N ILE A 75 -7.29 -3.02 1.42
CA ILE A 75 -8.28 -3.92 0.81
C ILE A 75 -9.59 -3.91 1.61
N GLY A 76 -9.51 -4.18 2.91
CA GLY A 76 -10.68 -4.24 3.79
C GLY A 76 -11.42 -2.91 3.93
N LEU A 77 -10.69 -1.80 4.03
CA LEU A 77 -11.30 -0.48 4.13
C LEU A 77 -11.95 -0.03 2.82
N THR A 78 -11.37 -0.38 1.66
CA THR A 78 -12.00 -0.13 0.36
C THR A 78 -13.22 -1.01 0.12
N LEU A 79 -13.21 -2.26 0.60
CA LEU A 79 -14.38 -3.13 0.59
C LEU A 79 -15.52 -2.50 1.39
N ALA A 80 -15.24 -2.04 2.62
CA ALA A 80 -16.24 -1.37 3.43
C ALA A 80 -16.81 -0.13 2.72
N ARG A 81 -15.93 0.70 2.15
CA ARG A 81 -16.34 1.88 1.38
C ARG A 81 -17.25 1.52 0.22
N GLN A 82 -16.89 0.50 -0.56
CA GLN A 82 -17.65 0.09 -1.74
C GLN A 82 -19.06 -0.40 -1.34
N PHE A 83 -19.17 -1.27 -0.34
CA PHE A 83 -20.48 -1.72 0.17
C PHE A 83 -21.34 -0.56 0.70
N LEU A 84 -20.74 0.38 1.42
CA LEU A 84 -21.44 1.53 1.99
C LEU A 84 -21.98 2.49 0.93
N LEU A 85 -21.26 2.64 -0.19
CA LEU A 85 -21.66 3.53 -1.29
C LEU A 85 -22.68 2.90 -2.24
N GLU A 86 -22.54 1.61 -2.54
CA GLU A 86 -23.31 0.94 -3.61
C GLU A 86 -24.56 0.21 -3.10
N SER A 87 -24.82 0.21 -1.79
CA SER A 87 -25.94 -0.53 -1.21
C SER A 87 -26.45 0.10 0.08
N ASP A 88 -27.49 -0.49 0.67
CA ASP A 88 -27.99 -0.18 2.01
C ASP A 88 -27.47 -1.10 3.12
N LEU A 89 -26.49 -1.94 2.82
CA LEU A 89 -25.94 -2.91 3.76
C LEU A 89 -25.18 -2.25 4.91
N SER A 90 -25.29 -2.86 6.08
CA SER A 90 -24.50 -2.57 7.27
C SER A 90 -23.17 -3.34 7.25
N VAL A 91 -22.07 -2.68 7.58
CA VAL A 91 -20.72 -3.22 7.46
C VAL A 91 -19.96 -3.09 8.77
N ALA A 92 -19.34 -4.17 9.23
CA ALA A 92 -18.34 -4.14 10.29
C ALA A 92 -16.95 -4.42 9.73
N VAL A 93 -15.95 -3.66 10.18
CA VAL A 93 -14.53 -3.98 9.94
C VAL A 93 -13.89 -4.36 11.27
N VAL A 94 -13.26 -5.52 11.33
CA VAL A 94 -12.54 -6.01 12.50
C VAL A 94 -11.06 -6.19 12.18
N ASP A 95 -10.16 -5.80 13.09
CA ASP A 95 -8.72 -6.01 12.94
C ASP A 95 -8.06 -6.29 14.30
N ALA A 96 -7.00 -7.09 14.28
CA ALA A 96 -6.17 -7.39 15.46
C ALA A 96 -5.37 -6.16 15.95
N ALA A 97 -5.17 -5.18 15.08
CA ALA A 97 -4.47 -3.93 15.32
C ALA A 97 -5.34 -2.74 14.84
N VAL A 98 -4.70 -1.71 14.27
CA VAL A 98 -5.34 -0.51 13.69
C VAL A 98 -5.02 -0.41 12.19
N PRO A 99 -5.80 0.36 11.41
CA PRO A 99 -5.49 0.64 10.01
C PRO A 99 -4.02 1.01 9.77
N CYS A 100 -3.50 0.62 8.60
CA CYS A 100 -2.09 0.84 8.21
C CYS A 100 -1.00 0.14 9.06
N SER A 101 -1.34 -0.67 10.07
CA SER A 101 -0.33 -1.40 10.87
C SER A 101 0.38 -2.54 10.10
N GLY A 102 -0.14 -2.94 8.94
CA GLY A 102 0.43 -3.99 8.10
C GLY A 102 1.11 -3.46 6.82
N ALA A 103 1.07 -4.27 5.76
CA ALA A 103 1.68 -3.94 4.46
C ALA A 103 1.23 -2.59 3.88
N THR A 104 0.00 -2.18 4.17
CA THR A 104 -0.57 -0.92 3.66
C THR A 104 0.24 0.29 4.09
N GLY A 105 0.49 0.49 5.38
CA GLY A 105 1.22 1.66 5.89
C GLY A 105 2.71 1.62 5.53
N ALA A 106 3.24 0.44 5.24
CA ALA A 106 4.61 0.27 4.78
C ALA A 106 4.78 0.52 3.27
N GLY A 107 3.72 0.58 2.47
CA GLY A 107 3.80 0.66 1.01
C GLY A 107 4.30 2.01 0.47
N GLN A 108 4.79 2.02 -0.78
CA GLN A 108 5.19 3.24 -1.50
C GLN A 108 4.05 3.90 -2.28
N GLY A 109 2.87 3.27 -2.35
CA GLY A 109 1.67 3.89 -2.94
C GLY A 109 1.58 3.89 -4.47
N TYR A 110 2.23 2.95 -5.15
CA TYR A 110 2.24 2.90 -6.61
C TYR A 110 0.88 2.52 -7.19
N ILE A 111 0.37 3.39 -8.07
CA ILE A 111 -0.75 3.13 -8.99
C ILE A 111 -0.18 3.06 -10.41
N TRP A 112 0.78 2.14 -10.59
CA TRP A 112 1.63 2.06 -11.77
C TRP A 112 1.28 0.88 -12.66
N MET A 113 1.29 1.12 -13.97
CA MET A 113 1.15 0.11 -15.02
C MET A 113 2.49 -0.29 -15.64
N ALA A 114 3.57 0.49 -15.43
CA ALA A 114 4.87 0.27 -16.07
C ALA A 114 5.42 -1.15 -15.93
N HIS A 115 5.25 -1.73 -14.74
CA HIS A 115 5.75 -3.06 -14.39
C HIS A 115 4.75 -4.18 -14.68
N LYS A 116 3.54 -3.86 -15.15
CA LYS A 116 2.49 -4.85 -15.49
C LYS A 116 2.73 -5.44 -16.88
N THR A 117 2.06 -6.55 -17.15
CA THR A 117 2.15 -7.30 -18.41
C THR A 117 0.76 -7.37 -19.05
N PRO A 118 0.57 -6.76 -20.23
CA PRO A 118 -0.66 -6.93 -21.02
C PRO A 118 -1.02 -8.40 -21.22
N GLY A 119 -2.31 -8.71 -21.11
CA GLY A 119 -2.83 -10.07 -21.28
C GLY A 119 -2.54 -11.05 -20.13
N SER A 120 -1.86 -10.62 -19.06
CA SER A 120 -1.75 -11.43 -17.84
C SER A 120 -3.09 -11.50 -17.09
N ASP A 121 -3.28 -12.52 -16.25
CA ASP A 121 -4.45 -12.69 -15.38
C ASP A 121 -4.77 -11.44 -14.52
N LEU A 122 -3.77 -10.62 -14.21
CA LEU A 122 -3.92 -9.41 -13.41
C LEU A 122 -4.27 -8.16 -14.24
N TRP A 123 -4.16 -8.22 -15.55
CA TRP A 123 -4.17 -7.04 -16.41
C TRP A 123 -5.49 -6.27 -16.31
N GLU A 124 -6.62 -6.93 -16.55
CA GLU A 124 -7.93 -6.29 -16.53
C GLU A 124 -8.28 -5.73 -15.15
N LEU A 125 -7.93 -6.45 -14.08
CA LEU A 125 -8.11 -5.97 -12.71
C LEU A 125 -7.26 -4.72 -12.43
N ALA A 126 -6.01 -4.69 -12.91
CA ALA A 126 -5.11 -3.55 -12.75
C ALA A 126 -5.60 -2.32 -13.52
N VAL A 127 -6.03 -2.49 -14.78
CA VAL A 127 -6.61 -1.42 -15.60
C VAL A 127 -7.87 -0.87 -14.95
N ARG A 128 -8.79 -1.74 -14.52
CA ARG A 128 -10.03 -1.34 -13.86
C ARG A 128 -9.75 -0.57 -12.57
N SER A 129 -8.86 -1.09 -11.73
CA SER A 129 -8.52 -0.46 -10.45
C SER A 129 -7.80 0.87 -10.63
N GLN A 130 -6.89 1.01 -11.59
CA GLN A 130 -6.26 2.29 -11.92
C GLN A 130 -7.31 3.33 -12.35
N LYS A 131 -8.27 2.94 -13.20
CA LYS A 131 -9.37 3.83 -13.61
C LYS A 131 -10.19 4.30 -12.40
N LEU A 132 -10.55 3.39 -11.49
CA LEU A 132 -11.28 3.74 -10.27
C LEU A 132 -10.50 4.71 -9.37
N TRP A 133 -9.18 4.53 -9.26
CA TRP A 133 -8.32 5.47 -8.51
C TRP A 133 -8.30 6.86 -9.13
N LYS A 134 -8.19 6.95 -10.47
CA LYS A 134 -8.26 8.24 -11.18
C LYS A 134 -9.60 8.93 -10.97
N MET A 135 -10.71 8.18 -11.11
CA MET A 135 -12.06 8.69 -10.87
C MET A 135 -12.23 9.20 -9.43
N LEU A 136 -11.64 8.53 -8.43
CA LEU A 136 -11.68 8.99 -7.04
C LEU A 136 -10.88 10.29 -6.84
N ALA A 137 -9.69 10.39 -7.44
CA ALA A 137 -8.92 11.63 -7.37
C ALA A 137 -9.64 12.80 -8.06
N GLU A 138 -10.27 12.55 -9.20
CA GLU A 138 -11.10 13.53 -9.92
C GLU A 138 -12.34 13.94 -9.11
N SER A 139 -13.01 13.00 -8.44
CA SER A 139 -14.19 13.33 -7.61
C SER A 139 -13.81 14.24 -6.45
N ILE A 140 -12.68 13.97 -5.77
CA ILE A 140 -12.14 14.83 -4.71
C ILE A 140 -11.86 16.25 -5.23
N GLN A 141 -11.31 16.36 -6.45
CA GLN A 141 -11.08 17.65 -7.09
C GLN A 141 -12.40 18.38 -7.41
N ASN A 142 -13.41 17.66 -7.90
CA ASN A 142 -14.73 18.22 -8.21
C ASN A 142 -15.48 18.69 -6.95
N GLU A 143 -15.19 18.10 -5.79
CA GLU A 143 -15.66 18.55 -4.47
C GLU A 143 -14.89 19.78 -3.94
N GLY A 144 -13.92 20.30 -4.70
CA GLY A 144 -13.13 21.48 -4.34
C GLY A 144 -11.95 21.20 -3.39
N LEU A 145 -11.62 19.92 -3.17
CA LEU A 145 -10.49 19.50 -2.34
C LEU A 145 -9.25 19.21 -3.21
N CYS A 146 -8.06 19.33 -2.62
CA CYS A 146 -6.81 18.99 -3.32
C CYS A 146 -6.50 17.50 -3.19
N PRO A 147 -6.40 16.72 -4.29
CA PRO A 147 -6.08 15.28 -4.22
C PRO A 147 -4.69 14.99 -3.64
N LEU A 148 -3.72 15.90 -3.84
CA LEU A 148 -2.39 15.78 -3.25
C LEU A 148 -2.44 15.86 -1.71
N GLU A 149 -3.23 16.78 -1.16
CA GLU A 149 -3.39 16.92 0.29
C GLU A 149 -4.24 15.79 0.87
N THR A 150 -5.28 15.38 0.15
CA THR A 150 -6.28 14.41 0.61
C THR A 150 -5.79 12.96 0.54
N LEU A 151 -5.20 12.57 -0.58
CA LEU A 151 -4.74 11.19 -0.84
C LEU A 151 -3.22 11.07 -0.90
N GLY A 152 -2.48 12.18 -0.97
CA GLY A 152 -1.10 12.13 -1.45
C GLY A 152 -1.01 11.88 -2.95
N TRP A 153 -2.07 12.15 -3.71
CA TRP A 153 -2.15 11.83 -5.14
C TRP A 153 -1.18 12.67 -5.98
N LYS A 154 -0.13 12.02 -6.48
CA LYS A 154 0.90 12.57 -7.36
C LYS A 154 0.77 11.96 -8.76
N ARG A 155 0.52 12.81 -9.75
CA ARG A 155 0.52 12.45 -11.19
C ARG A 155 1.86 12.78 -11.82
N THR A 156 2.92 12.22 -11.26
CA THR A 156 4.29 12.47 -11.74
C THR A 156 4.72 11.52 -12.84
N GLY A 157 3.93 10.51 -13.20
CA GLY A 157 4.37 9.43 -14.07
C GLY A 157 5.40 8.51 -13.41
N SER A 158 5.75 7.45 -14.12
CA SER A 158 6.73 6.45 -13.67
C SER A 158 7.77 6.13 -14.74
N LEU A 159 8.97 5.77 -14.30
CA LEU A 159 10.09 5.33 -15.12
C LEU A 159 10.51 3.92 -14.68
N LEU A 160 10.34 2.94 -15.57
CA LEU A 160 10.96 1.64 -15.43
C LEU A 160 12.33 1.69 -16.13
N VAL A 161 13.42 1.62 -15.37
CA VAL A 161 14.78 1.93 -15.83
C VAL A 161 15.66 0.69 -15.98
N GLY A 162 16.50 0.67 -17.01
CA GLY A 162 17.48 -0.36 -17.29
C GLY A 162 18.83 0.26 -17.63
N ARG A 163 19.92 -0.42 -17.30
CA ARG A 163 21.30 0.06 -17.43
C ARG A 163 22.11 -0.70 -18.48
N THR A 164 21.66 -1.89 -18.89
CA THR A 164 22.34 -2.68 -19.92
C THR A 164 21.63 -2.62 -21.27
N LEU A 165 22.34 -3.04 -22.32
CA LEU A 165 21.79 -3.12 -23.68
C LEU A 165 20.61 -4.11 -23.75
N GLU A 166 20.70 -5.23 -23.03
CA GLU A 166 19.66 -6.24 -22.91
C GLU A 166 18.42 -5.68 -22.21
N GLU A 167 18.60 -4.99 -21.08
CA GLU A 167 17.49 -4.35 -20.37
C GLU A 167 16.83 -3.27 -21.22
N SER A 168 17.59 -2.48 -21.96
CA SER A 168 17.08 -1.51 -22.92
C SER A 168 16.28 -2.15 -24.06
N LYS A 169 16.67 -3.33 -24.54
CA LYS A 169 15.88 -4.10 -25.50
C LYS A 169 14.56 -4.57 -24.87
N MET A 170 14.61 -5.14 -23.66
CA MET A 170 13.41 -5.54 -22.92
C MET A 170 12.45 -4.38 -22.70
N LEU A 171 12.97 -3.20 -22.39
CA LEU A 171 12.19 -1.98 -22.21
C LEU A 171 11.49 -1.56 -23.50
N ARG A 172 12.18 -1.59 -24.65
CA ARG A 172 11.55 -1.30 -25.95
C ARG A 172 10.42 -2.28 -26.27
N ASP A 173 10.66 -3.58 -26.10
CA ASP A 173 9.65 -4.61 -26.34
C ASP A 173 8.42 -4.41 -25.42
N LYS A 174 8.67 -4.03 -24.16
CA LYS A 174 7.62 -3.71 -23.19
C LYS A 174 6.84 -2.46 -23.57
N VAL A 175 7.51 -1.39 -24.01
CA VAL A 175 6.88 -0.16 -24.50
C VAL A 175 5.94 -0.47 -25.66
N THR A 176 6.38 -1.27 -26.64
CA THR A 176 5.54 -1.71 -27.76
C THR A 176 4.28 -2.42 -27.27
N ARG A 177 4.41 -3.43 -26.39
CA ARG A 177 3.26 -4.19 -25.89
C ARG A 177 2.29 -3.33 -25.07
N LEU A 178 2.81 -2.41 -24.25
CA LEU A 178 1.98 -1.50 -23.45
C LEU A 178 1.25 -0.48 -24.34
N ALA A 179 1.90 0.01 -25.39
CA ALA A 179 1.29 0.90 -26.38
C ALA A 179 0.20 0.19 -27.20
N GLU A 180 0.45 -1.06 -27.63
CA GLU A 180 -0.55 -1.92 -28.28
C GLU A 180 -1.76 -2.19 -27.39
N ALA A 181 -1.56 -2.23 -26.06
CA ALA A 181 -2.62 -2.34 -25.07
C ALA A 181 -3.31 -1.00 -24.75
N GLY A 182 -2.99 0.08 -25.48
CA GLY A 182 -3.65 1.38 -25.40
C GLY A 182 -3.12 2.31 -24.31
N LEU A 183 -1.96 2.02 -23.70
CA LEU A 183 -1.34 2.92 -22.73
C LEU A 183 -0.45 3.98 -23.40
N GLU A 184 -0.46 5.19 -22.85
CA GLU A 184 0.48 6.25 -23.22
C GLU A 184 1.86 5.97 -22.60
N VAL A 185 2.77 5.46 -23.42
CA VAL A 185 4.10 5.02 -23.00
C VAL A 185 5.16 5.36 -24.03
N ASP A 186 6.30 5.85 -23.56
CA ASP A 186 7.44 6.21 -24.39
C ASP A 186 8.69 5.43 -23.96
N TYR A 187 9.52 5.03 -24.92
CA TYR A 187 10.90 4.64 -24.63
C TYR A 187 11.80 5.87 -24.63
N ILE A 188 12.60 6.03 -23.58
CA ILE A 188 13.55 7.12 -23.42
C ILE A 188 14.96 6.54 -23.35
N SER A 189 15.85 6.96 -24.26
CA SER A 189 17.26 6.59 -24.22
C SER A 189 17.96 7.24 -23.02
N GLY A 190 19.06 6.65 -22.55
CA GLY A 190 19.86 7.22 -21.46
C GLY A 190 20.26 8.69 -21.71
N HIS A 191 20.61 9.04 -22.95
CA HIS A 191 20.96 10.42 -23.31
C HIS A 191 19.81 11.42 -23.09
N SER A 192 18.60 11.07 -23.53
CA SER A 192 17.41 11.92 -23.34
C SER A 192 16.88 11.88 -21.91
N LEU A 193 17.15 10.80 -21.18
CA LEU A 193 16.66 10.61 -19.81
C LEU A 193 17.27 11.61 -18.84
N VAL A 194 18.53 12.02 -19.04
CA VAL A 194 19.21 13.06 -18.24
C VAL A 194 18.44 14.39 -18.25
N LEU A 195 17.71 14.71 -19.32
CA LEU A 195 16.90 15.93 -19.39
C LEU A 195 15.65 15.85 -18.50
N LYS A 196 15.16 14.64 -18.19
CA LYS A 196 13.98 14.40 -17.34
C LYS A 196 14.35 14.11 -15.89
N GLU A 197 15.43 13.37 -15.67
CA GLU A 197 15.96 13.01 -14.36
C GLU A 197 17.48 13.27 -14.33
N PRO A 198 17.92 14.52 -14.10
CA PRO A 198 19.34 14.88 -14.19
C PRO A 198 20.24 14.16 -13.18
N ALA A 199 19.68 13.72 -12.05
CA ALA A 199 20.42 13.00 -11.02
C ALA A 199 20.58 11.50 -11.32
N LEU A 200 19.84 10.97 -12.29
CA LEU A 200 19.81 9.56 -12.63
C LEU A 200 20.91 9.22 -13.65
N ASP A 201 21.69 8.18 -13.34
CA ASP A 201 22.67 7.59 -14.25
C ASP A 201 22.28 6.15 -14.59
N VAL A 202 21.93 5.93 -15.86
CA VAL A 202 21.67 4.60 -16.42
C VAL A 202 22.76 4.12 -17.38
N GLY A 203 23.87 4.86 -17.50
CA GLY A 203 24.90 4.58 -18.51
C GLY A 203 24.45 4.85 -19.95
N LYS A 204 25.39 4.68 -20.89
CA LYS A 204 25.16 4.99 -22.32
C LYS A 204 24.20 4.04 -23.00
N GLU A 205 24.22 2.77 -22.61
CA GLU A 205 23.39 1.71 -23.18
C GLU A 205 22.03 1.57 -22.49
N GLY A 206 21.82 2.30 -21.39
CA GLY A 206 20.60 2.27 -20.60
C GLY A 206 19.45 3.09 -21.21
N GLY A 207 18.31 3.01 -20.53
CA GLY A 207 17.09 3.71 -20.93
C GLY A 207 15.95 3.48 -19.94
N ALA A 208 14.78 3.98 -20.30
CA ALA A 208 13.57 3.85 -19.50
C ALA A 208 12.32 3.66 -20.35
N ALA A 209 11.36 2.89 -19.85
CA ALA A 209 9.96 2.99 -20.25
C ALA A 209 9.29 4.04 -19.36
N PHE A 210 8.73 5.08 -19.98
CA PHE A 210 8.09 6.19 -19.31
C PHE A 210 6.58 6.14 -19.50
N LEU A 211 5.82 6.03 -18.40
CA LEU A 211 4.37 6.07 -18.41
C LEU A 211 3.89 7.34 -17.72
N ARG A 212 3.38 8.28 -18.50
CA ARG A 212 2.94 9.60 -18.00
C ARG A 212 1.74 9.52 -17.06
N GLU A 213 0.85 8.59 -17.36
CA GLU A 213 -0.43 8.43 -16.68
C GLU A 213 -0.36 7.65 -15.36
N ASP A 214 0.82 7.11 -15.04
CA ASP A 214 1.06 6.46 -13.76
C ASP A 214 1.06 7.48 -12.62
N SER A 215 0.50 7.06 -11.49
CA SER A 215 0.31 7.93 -10.32
C SER A 215 0.78 7.25 -9.04
N GLN A 216 0.99 8.04 -8.01
CA GLN A 216 1.35 7.56 -6.67
C GLN A 216 0.44 8.21 -5.65
N LEU A 217 0.13 7.50 -4.57
CA LEU A 217 -0.60 8.02 -3.42
C LEU A 217 0.23 7.89 -2.14
N ASP A 218 -0.20 8.55 -1.07
CA ASP A 218 0.28 8.26 0.27
C ASP A 218 -0.71 7.35 0.99
N ALA A 219 -0.21 6.20 1.47
CA ALA A 219 -1.06 5.17 2.05
C ALA A 219 -1.79 5.65 3.30
N LEU A 220 -1.13 6.43 4.17
CA LEU A 220 -1.70 6.92 5.42
C LEU A 220 -2.82 7.94 5.16
N ARG A 221 -2.57 8.92 4.28
CA ARG A 221 -3.58 9.91 3.86
C ARG A 221 -4.78 9.25 3.21
N THR A 222 -4.53 8.32 2.28
CA THR A 222 -5.58 7.59 1.56
C THR A 222 -6.44 6.77 2.52
N VAL A 223 -5.83 6.03 3.44
CA VAL A 223 -6.57 5.25 4.45
C VAL A 223 -7.37 6.17 5.37
N ALA A 224 -6.77 7.26 5.86
CA ALA A 224 -7.48 8.23 6.70
C ALA A 224 -8.70 8.85 5.99
N PHE A 225 -8.57 9.17 4.70
CA PHE A 225 -9.69 9.65 3.88
C PHE A 225 -10.81 8.61 3.76
N ILE A 226 -10.46 7.36 3.44
CA ILE A 226 -11.44 6.26 3.30
C ILE A 226 -12.13 5.98 4.63
N GLU A 227 -11.38 5.86 5.72
CA GLU A 227 -11.88 5.62 7.08
C GLU A 227 -12.84 6.72 7.51
N LYS A 228 -12.47 7.99 7.32
CA LYS A 228 -13.35 9.14 7.58
C LYS A 228 -14.64 9.06 6.74
N GLY A 229 -14.53 8.71 5.45
CA GLY A 229 -15.67 8.52 4.57
C GLY A 229 -16.62 7.43 5.06
N ASN A 230 -16.08 6.28 5.49
CA ASN A 230 -16.87 5.16 6.01
C ASN A 230 -17.57 5.53 7.32
N ARG A 231 -16.90 6.25 8.22
CA ARG A 231 -17.48 6.72 9.50
C ARG A 231 -18.69 7.64 9.35
N ASN A 232 -18.85 8.32 8.22
CA ASN A 232 -20.06 9.10 7.95
C ASN A 232 -21.34 8.23 7.96
N PHE A 233 -21.21 6.92 7.74
CA PHE A 233 -22.32 5.96 7.79
C PHE A 233 -22.58 5.39 9.19
N ALA A 234 -21.69 5.61 10.17
CA ALA A 234 -21.85 5.09 11.52
C ALA A 234 -23.07 5.70 12.24
N SER A 235 -23.33 7.00 12.04
CA SER A 235 -24.52 7.69 12.59
C SER A 235 -25.84 7.11 12.08
N LYS A 236 -25.82 6.43 10.93
CA LYS A 236 -26.97 5.72 10.34
C LYS A 236 -27.05 4.25 10.78
N GLY A 237 -26.19 3.81 11.70
CA GLY A 237 -26.08 2.42 12.13
C GLY A 237 -25.53 1.47 11.06
N ARG A 238 -24.94 2.00 9.98
CA ARG A 238 -24.49 1.20 8.83
C ARG A 238 -23.02 0.85 8.85
N TYR A 239 -22.22 1.42 9.76
CA TYR A 239 -20.80 1.14 9.83
C TYR A 239 -20.29 1.06 11.28
N ALA A 240 -19.45 0.07 11.55
CA ALA A 240 -18.75 -0.08 12.83
C ALA A 240 -17.33 -0.61 12.64
N GLU A 241 -16.45 -0.23 13.58
CA GLU A 241 -15.03 -0.60 13.59
C GLU A 241 -14.70 -1.33 14.90
N PHE A 242 -14.02 -2.47 14.80
CA PHE A 242 -13.60 -3.30 15.93
C PHE A 242 -12.08 -3.52 15.85
N TYR A 243 -11.32 -2.55 16.33
CA TYR A 243 -9.85 -2.59 16.34
C TYR A 243 -9.30 -3.15 17.65
N HIS A 244 -8.07 -3.67 17.59
CA HIS A 244 -7.46 -4.42 18.69
C HIS A 244 -8.35 -5.58 19.15
N ASP A 245 -9.02 -6.24 18.21
CA ASP A 245 -9.99 -7.29 18.49
C ASP A 245 -9.82 -8.47 17.53
N PRO A 246 -8.73 -9.24 17.68
CA PRO A 246 -8.40 -10.34 16.77
C PRO A 246 -9.54 -11.37 16.70
N VAL A 247 -9.79 -11.86 15.48
CA VAL A 247 -10.71 -12.98 15.24
C VAL A 247 -10.07 -14.28 15.74
N ILE A 248 -10.85 -15.10 16.44
CA ILE A 248 -10.37 -16.33 17.08
C ILE A 248 -11.13 -17.59 16.66
N SER A 249 -12.38 -17.47 16.21
CA SER A 249 -13.15 -18.64 15.73
C SER A 249 -14.28 -18.23 14.78
N LEU A 250 -14.74 -19.17 13.96
CA LEU A 250 -15.99 -19.03 13.22
C LEU A 250 -17.19 -19.36 14.13
N VAL A 251 -18.31 -18.69 13.88
CA VAL A 251 -19.61 -19.04 14.47
C VAL A 251 -20.43 -19.73 13.40
N ARG A 252 -20.97 -20.91 13.74
CA ARG A 252 -21.75 -21.75 12.82
C ARG A 252 -23.16 -21.91 13.35
N SER A 253 -24.13 -21.87 12.45
CA SER A 253 -25.53 -22.17 12.75
C SER A 253 -25.65 -23.61 13.26
N GLY A 254 -26.38 -23.79 14.36
CA GLY A 254 -26.64 -25.12 14.92
C GLY A 254 -27.55 -25.98 14.05
N SER A 255 -28.35 -25.39 13.15
CA SER A 255 -29.28 -26.11 12.28
C SER A 255 -28.69 -26.47 10.93
N THR A 256 -27.91 -25.58 10.31
CA THR A 256 -27.36 -25.78 8.96
C THR A 256 -25.85 -26.10 8.95
N GLY A 257 -25.13 -25.82 10.04
CA GLY A 257 -23.67 -25.93 10.10
C GLY A 257 -22.93 -24.84 9.30
N GLU A 258 -23.66 -23.96 8.61
CA GLU A 258 -23.10 -22.85 7.84
C GLU A 258 -22.46 -21.80 8.76
N VAL A 259 -21.42 -21.14 8.25
CA VAL A 259 -20.81 -20.00 8.95
C VAL A 259 -21.75 -18.80 8.90
N GLU A 260 -22.14 -18.30 10.07
CA GLU A 260 -23.05 -17.15 10.23
C GLU A 260 -22.39 -15.95 10.91
N GLY A 261 -21.16 -16.11 11.39
CA GLY A 261 -20.45 -15.03 12.05
C GLY A 261 -19.04 -15.40 12.44
N ILE A 262 -18.42 -14.51 13.19
CA ILE A 262 -17.10 -14.66 13.77
C ILE A 262 -17.12 -14.32 15.25
N ARG A 263 -16.24 -14.99 16.00
CA ARG A 263 -15.92 -14.61 17.37
C ARG A 263 -14.54 -13.95 17.39
N THR A 264 -14.46 -12.85 18.10
CA THR A 264 -13.23 -12.10 18.35
C THR A 264 -12.82 -12.26 19.81
N SER A 265 -11.70 -11.67 20.21
CA SER A 265 -11.26 -11.67 21.60
C SER A 265 -12.22 -10.96 22.57
N LYS A 266 -13.08 -10.06 22.07
CA LYS A 266 -13.97 -9.21 22.88
C LYS A 266 -15.45 -9.36 22.52
N ASN A 267 -15.75 -9.73 21.28
CA ASN A 267 -17.09 -9.64 20.69
C ASN A 267 -17.46 -10.88 19.89
N THR A 268 -18.74 -10.99 19.56
CA THR A 268 -19.25 -11.90 18.53
C THR A 268 -19.96 -11.06 17.47
N LEU A 269 -19.55 -11.22 16.21
CA LEU A 269 -20.09 -10.45 15.07
C LEU A 269 -20.78 -11.42 14.11
N TYR A 270 -22.09 -11.31 13.99
CA TYR A 270 -22.91 -12.06 13.04
C TYR A 270 -22.99 -11.33 11.71
N SER A 271 -23.09 -12.11 10.64
CA SER A 271 -23.16 -11.64 9.25
C SER A 271 -24.36 -12.24 8.54
N LYS A 272 -25.25 -11.38 8.01
CA LYS A 272 -26.41 -11.83 7.22
C LYS A 272 -26.02 -12.32 5.82
N LYS A 273 -25.07 -11.62 5.16
CA LYS A 273 -24.73 -11.84 3.76
C LYS A 273 -23.33 -12.38 3.55
N ALA A 274 -22.30 -11.72 4.09
CA ALA A 274 -20.92 -12.05 3.74
C ALA A 274 -19.90 -11.77 4.85
N ILE A 275 -18.96 -12.70 5.02
CA ILE A 275 -17.75 -12.54 5.83
C ILE A 275 -16.56 -12.51 4.88
N VAL A 276 -15.83 -11.40 4.81
CA VAL A 276 -14.72 -11.22 3.86
C VAL A 276 -13.38 -11.25 4.60
N VAL A 277 -12.54 -12.24 4.29
CA VAL A 277 -11.19 -12.41 4.84
C VAL A 277 -10.20 -11.56 4.02
N ALA A 278 -9.87 -10.39 4.55
CA ALA A 278 -8.94 -9.41 3.99
C ALA A 278 -7.71 -9.17 4.90
N ALA A 279 -7.33 -10.17 5.70
CA ALA A 279 -6.29 -10.11 6.73
C ALA A 279 -4.83 -10.13 6.20
N GLY A 280 -4.60 -9.76 4.93
CA GLY A 280 -3.27 -9.68 4.33
C GLY A 280 -2.43 -10.95 4.55
N SER A 281 -1.19 -10.80 5.02
CA SER A 281 -0.28 -11.93 5.22
C SER A 281 -0.74 -12.93 6.27
N TRP A 282 -1.68 -12.56 7.13
CA TRP A 282 -2.26 -13.44 8.14
C TRP A 282 -3.43 -14.27 7.62
N SER A 283 -3.94 -14.02 6.40
CA SER A 283 -5.10 -14.74 5.88
C SER A 283 -4.91 -16.26 5.84
N GLY A 284 -3.72 -16.74 5.48
CA GLY A 284 -3.41 -18.17 5.42
C GLY A 284 -3.46 -18.82 6.80
N SER A 285 -2.61 -18.36 7.73
CA SER A 285 -2.54 -18.88 9.09
C SER A 285 -3.83 -18.70 9.88
N LEU A 286 -4.53 -17.58 9.68
CA LEU A 286 -5.83 -17.34 10.30
C LEU A 286 -6.84 -18.40 9.84
N MET A 287 -6.94 -18.67 8.54
CA MET A 287 -7.90 -19.66 8.05
C MET A 287 -7.54 -21.07 8.44
N GLU A 288 -6.25 -21.41 8.50
CA GLU A 288 -5.79 -22.67 9.08
C GLU A 288 -6.30 -22.81 10.53
N ASP A 289 -6.09 -21.80 11.37
CA ASP A 289 -6.57 -21.79 12.76
C ASP A 289 -8.09 -21.89 12.86
N LEU A 290 -8.82 -21.12 12.05
CA LEU A 290 -10.29 -21.09 12.05
C LEU A 290 -10.93 -22.40 11.56
N LEU A 291 -10.19 -23.19 10.77
CA LEU A 291 -10.64 -24.47 10.21
C LEU A 291 -10.09 -25.69 10.97
N LYS A 292 -9.28 -25.50 12.02
CA LYS A 292 -8.80 -26.60 12.87
C LYS A 292 -9.99 -27.43 13.38
N GLY A 293 -9.95 -28.73 13.11
CA GLY A 293 -11.01 -29.67 13.50
C GLY A 293 -12.23 -29.68 12.59
N SER A 294 -12.23 -28.92 11.48
CA SER A 294 -13.24 -29.02 10.42
C SER A 294 -12.81 -30.04 9.35
N ASN A 295 -13.78 -30.61 8.63
CA ASN A 295 -13.53 -31.52 7.51
C ASN A 295 -13.22 -30.78 6.18
N VAL A 296 -12.95 -29.47 6.23
CA VAL A 296 -12.71 -28.65 5.04
C VAL A 296 -11.22 -28.71 4.69
N GLY A 297 -10.88 -29.42 3.61
CA GLY A 297 -9.51 -29.56 3.08
C GLY A 297 -9.02 -28.32 2.32
N LEU A 298 -8.96 -27.16 2.99
CA LEU A 298 -8.56 -25.89 2.39
C LEU A 298 -7.15 -25.51 2.83
N ASP A 299 -6.20 -25.49 1.88
CA ASP A 299 -4.86 -24.94 2.08
C ASP A 299 -4.77 -23.57 1.38
N ILE A 300 -4.51 -22.51 2.14
CA ILE A 300 -4.39 -21.15 1.61
C ILE A 300 -2.92 -20.73 1.70
N PRO A 301 -2.15 -20.80 0.60
CA PRO A 301 -0.69 -20.66 0.66
C PRO A 301 -0.23 -19.20 0.72
N VAL A 302 -0.94 -18.35 1.46
CA VAL A 302 -0.56 -16.96 1.69
C VAL A 302 0.58 -16.92 2.71
N LYS A 303 1.75 -16.42 2.28
CA LYS A 303 2.95 -16.30 3.12
C LYS A 303 3.37 -14.83 3.29
N PRO A 304 3.90 -14.43 4.46
CA PRO A 304 4.48 -13.10 4.62
C PRO A 304 5.79 -13.00 3.83
N ARG A 305 5.85 -12.08 2.88
CA ARG A 305 7.09 -11.69 2.20
C ARG A 305 7.52 -10.32 2.68
N LYS A 306 8.55 -10.29 3.52
CA LYS A 306 9.06 -9.09 4.16
C LYS A 306 9.76 -8.18 3.15
N GLY A 307 9.49 -6.88 3.24
CA GLY A 307 10.22 -5.86 2.51
C GLY A 307 10.64 -4.69 3.37
N HIS A 308 11.84 -4.18 3.10
CA HIS A 308 12.38 -2.96 3.69
C HIS A 308 12.26 -1.81 2.68
N LEU A 309 11.88 -0.65 3.20
CA LEU A 309 12.04 0.63 2.53
C LEU A 309 12.81 1.57 3.46
N LEU A 310 13.74 2.31 2.89
CA LEU A 310 14.49 3.36 3.54
C LEU A 310 13.82 4.70 3.22
N VAL A 311 13.45 5.45 4.25
CA VAL A 311 12.94 6.82 4.12
C VAL A 311 13.99 7.77 4.67
N VAL A 312 14.31 8.80 3.90
CA VAL A 312 15.25 9.86 4.27
C VAL A 312 14.52 11.18 4.26
N GLU A 313 14.29 11.71 5.45
CA GLU A 313 13.68 13.03 5.69
C GLU A 313 14.71 14.15 5.40
N ASN A 314 14.22 15.35 5.06
CA ASN A 314 15.04 16.53 4.75
C ASN A 314 16.08 16.29 3.65
N PHE A 315 15.80 15.37 2.72
CA PHE A 315 16.70 15.05 1.63
C PHE A 315 16.75 16.19 0.61
N ASN A 316 17.95 16.74 0.36
CA ASN A 316 18.15 17.89 -0.54
C ASN A 316 19.31 17.72 -1.53
N CYS A 317 19.89 16.52 -1.64
CA CYS A 317 21.03 16.28 -2.52
C CYS A 317 20.65 16.29 -4.01
N PHE A 318 19.41 15.94 -4.34
CA PHE A 318 18.82 16.07 -5.68
C PHE A 318 17.29 16.06 -5.64
N CYS A 319 16.67 16.44 -6.76
CA CYS A 319 15.23 16.34 -6.99
C CYS A 319 14.91 15.11 -7.85
N LEU A 320 13.81 14.42 -7.56
CA LEU A 320 13.22 13.42 -8.43
C LEU A 320 11.91 13.96 -9.00
N ASN A 321 11.78 13.95 -10.32
CA ASN A 321 10.58 14.47 -10.98
C ASN A 321 9.50 13.38 -11.15
N HIS A 322 9.92 12.12 -11.28
CA HIS A 322 9.08 10.95 -11.52
C HIS A 322 9.38 9.86 -10.48
N GLY A 323 8.50 8.86 -10.42
CA GLY A 323 8.80 7.66 -9.64
C GLY A 323 9.63 6.65 -10.44
N LEU A 324 10.61 6.02 -9.81
CA LEU A 324 11.56 5.13 -10.49
C LEU A 324 11.50 3.70 -9.96
N MET A 325 11.67 2.75 -10.87
CA MET A 325 11.83 1.32 -10.58
C MET A 325 12.82 0.70 -11.55
N GLU A 326 13.77 -0.08 -11.08
CA GLU A 326 14.66 -0.84 -11.97
C GLU A 326 13.96 -2.04 -12.62
N VAL A 327 14.41 -2.46 -13.80
CA VAL A 327 13.94 -3.69 -14.48
C VAL A 327 14.15 -4.94 -13.62
N GLY A 328 15.25 -5.01 -12.86
CA GLY A 328 15.53 -6.10 -11.91
C GLY A 328 14.40 -6.36 -10.91
N TYR A 329 13.63 -5.34 -10.54
CA TYR A 329 12.47 -5.48 -9.66
C TYR A 329 11.40 -6.40 -10.24
N VAL A 330 11.19 -6.30 -11.56
CA VAL A 330 10.23 -7.13 -12.33
C VAL A 330 10.77 -8.54 -12.48
N ASN A 331 12.07 -8.68 -12.75
CA ASN A 331 12.72 -9.98 -12.85
C ASN A 331 12.64 -10.75 -11.52
N HIS A 332 12.85 -10.12 -10.37
CA HIS A 332 12.68 -10.78 -9.07
C HIS A 332 11.21 -11.08 -8.70
N GLN A 333 10.26 -10.41 -9.35
CA GLN A 333 8.85 -10.76 -9.26
C GLN A 333 8.54 -11.98 -10.13
N ALA A 334 9.15 -12.09 -11.31
CA ALA A 334 8.94 -13.17 -12.27
C ALA A 334 9.79 -14.44 -12.02
N ALA A 335 11.05 -14.31 -11.59
CA ALA A 335 12.02 -15.39 -11.44
C ALA A 335 11.67 -16.38 -10.33
N LEU A 336 10.84 -15.97 -9.37
CA LEU A 336 10.27 -16.88 -8.37
C LEU A 336 9.13 -17.75 -8.91
N HIS A 337 8.74 -17.56 -10.17
CA HIS A 337 7.86 -18.46 -10.92
C HIS A 337 8.64 -19.43 -11.82
N SER A 338 9.99 -19.41 -11.77
CA SER A 338 10.83 -20.39 -12.46
C SER A 338 11.16 -21.57 -11.52
N PRO A 339 10.91 -22.83 -11.91
CA PRO A 339 11.21 -24.02 -11.10
C PRO A 339 12.71 -24.36 -11.02
N TYR A 340 13.60 -23.51 -11.54
CA TYR A 340 15.04 -23.78 -11.61
C TYR A 340 15.81 -22.95 -10.58
N SER A 341 16.11 -23.57 -9.44
CA SER A 341 17.09 -23.08 -8.46
C SER A 341 18.50 -23.19 -9.06
N VAL A 342 19.32 -22.14 -8.95
CA VAL A 342 20.74 -22.20 -9.33
C VAL A 342 21.53 -22.90 -8.19
N PRO A 343 22.25 -24.00 -8.44
CA PRO A 343 23.02 -24.68 -7.38
C PRO A 343 24.25 -23.85 -6.97
N GLY A 344 24.49 -23.67 -5.66
CA GLY A 344 25.77 -23.20 -5.12
C GLY A 344 25.78 -21.89 -4.32
N VAL A 345 24.63 -21.24 -4.12
CA VAL A 345 24.47 -20.06 -3.26
C VAL A 345 23.79 -20.49 -1.97
N THR A 346 24.30 -20.10 -0.80
CA THR A 346 23.72 -20.46 0.50
C THR A 346 22.22 -20.08 0.59
N ASP A 347 21.39 -20.89 1.27
CA ASP A 347 19.92 -20.73 1.36
C ASP A 347 19.44 -19.33 1.80
N HIS A 348 20.28 -18.59 2.53
CA HIS A 348 19.98 -17.23 3.00
C HIS A 348 20.10 -16.17 1.89
N GLU A 349 20.98 -16.36 0.91
CA GLU A 349 21.18 -15.40 -0.19
C GLU A 349 20.25 -15.66 -1.38
N GLN A 350 19.77 -16.90 -1.58
CA GLN A 350 18.80 -17.22 -2.64
C GLN A 350 17.42 -16.58 -2.43
N ASN A 351 17.07 -16.24 -1.19
CA ASN A 351 15.74 -15.73 -0.84
C ASN A 351 15.66 -14.20 -0.67
N LEU A 352 16.79 -13.50 -0.69
CA LEU A 352 16.84 -12.04 -0.53
C LEU A 352 17.13 -11.37 -1.88
N SER A 353 16.17 -10.60 -2.37
CA SER A 353 16.37 -9.70 -3.51
C SER A 353 16.29 -8.24 -3.07
N ILE A 354 17.14 -7.40 -3.64
CA ILE A 354 17.15 -5.95 -3.46
C ILE A 354 17.14 -5.33 -4.84
N SER A 355 16.17 -4.45 -5.07
CA SER A 355 16.00 -3.79 -6.34
C SER A 355 15.71 -2.33 -6.15
N MET A 356 16.36 -1.45 -6.91
CA MET A 356 16.16 -0.01 -6.79
C MET A 356 14.73 0.40 -7.15
N THR A 357 14.07 1.03 -6.19
CA THR A 357 12.94 1.93 -6.40
C THR A 357 13.25 3.24 -5.71
N ALA A 358 12.82 4.36 -6.30
CA ALA A 358 13.02 5.68 -5.72
C ALA A 358 11.82 6.57 -6.02
N THR A 359 11.24 7.15 -4.98
CA THR A 359 10.18 8.16 -5.12
C THR A 359 10.36 9.26 -4.07
N MET A 360 9.73 10.41 -4.32
CA MET A 360 9.52 11.41 -3.29
C MET A 360 8.10 11.28 -2.76
N ASP A 361 7.93 11.22 -1.44
CA ASP A 361 6.59 11.27 -0.84
C ASP A 361 5.98 12.69 -0.96
N PRO A 362 4.71 12.91 -0.55
CA PRO A 362 4.08 14.22 -0.66
C PRO A 362 4.67 15.32 0.22
N VAL A 363 5.51 14.99 1.21
CA VAL A 363 6.18 15.99 2.08
C VAL A 363 7.64 16.20 1.69
N GLY A 364 8.11 15.53 0.64
CA GLY A 364 9.45 15.72 0.08
C GLY A 364 10.51 14.77 0.65
N ASN A 365 10.12 13.71 1.36
CA ASN A 365 11.08 12.71 1.80
C ASN A 365 11.44 11.76 0.65
N LEU A 366 12.72 11.39 0.56
CA LEU A 366 13.18 10.37 -0.36
C LEU A 366 12.81 8.99 0.18
N VAL A 367 12.10 8.19 -0.61
CA VAL A 367 11.74 6.80 -0.28
C VAL A 367 12.47 5.87 -1.25
N LEU A 368 13.45 5.16 -0.72
CA LEU A 368 14.23 4.15 -1.42
C LEU A 368 13.74 2.77 -1.04
N GLY A 369 13.65 1.91 -2.04
CA GLY A 369 13.25 0.53 -1.86
C GLY A 369 13.86 -0.35 -2.93
N SER A 370 13.46 -1.62 -3.00
CA SER A 370 12.92 -2.37 -1.87
C SER A 370 13.65 -3.70 -1.74
N SER A 371 13.69 -4.25 -0.53
CA SER A 371 14.05 -5.64 -0.32
C SER A 371 12.84 -6.57 -0.42
N ARG A 372 13.08 -7.84 -0.69
CA ARG A 372 12.11 -8.93 -0.63
C ARG A 372 12.78 -10.17 -0.06
N GLN A 373 12.25 -10.69 1.05
CA GLN A 373 12.72 -11.92 1.68
C GLN A 373 11.60 -12.71 2.36
N PHE A 374 11.80 -14.02 2.50
CA PHE A 374 10.99 -14.85 3.38
C PHE A 374 11.69 -14.95 4.75
N SER A 375 11.06 -14.43 5.79
CA SER A 375 11.57 -14.46 7.17
C SER A 375 10.44 -14.58 8.19
N GLY A 376 9.40 -15.36 7.82
CA GLY A 376 8.16 -15.45 8.57
C GLY A 376 7.51 -14.08 8.81
N PHE A 377 6.90 -13.91 9.98
CA PHE A 377 6.23 -12.67 10.39
C PHE A 377 7.15 -11.67 11.11
N SER A 378 8.49 -11.86 11.08
CA SER A 378 9.42 -10.91 11.72
C SER A 378 9.37 -9.54 11.05
N THR A 379 9.11 -8.51 11.84
CA THR A 379 9.15 -7.10 11.43
C THR A 379 10.44 -6.38 11.85
N GLU A 380 11.44 -7.12 12.36
CA GLU A 380 12.70 -6.53 12.81
C GLU A 380 13.46 -5.87 11.65
N VAL A 381 14.11 -4.75 11.91
CA VAL A 381 14.92 -4.08 10.87
C VAL A 381 16.28 -4.76 10.78
N ASP A 382 16.71 -5.11 9.56
CA ASP A 382 18.08 -5.56 9.30
C ASP A 382 18.92 -4.38 8.75
N PRO A 383 19.89 -3.85 9.53
CA PRO A 383 20.74 -2.74 9.10
C PRO A 383 21.57 -3.05 7.85
N SER A 384 21.95 -4.32 7.63
CA SER A 384 22.73 -4.72 6.45
C SER A 384 21.90 -4.55 5.17
N ILE A 385 20.60 -4.86 5.22
CA ILE A 385 19.67 -4.68 4.10
C ILE A 385 19.45 -3.19 3.82
N VAL A 386 19.31 -2.38 4.87
CA VAL A 386 19.18 -0.92 4.73
C VAL A 386 20.41 -0.35 4.02
N ASN A 387 21.61 -0.76 4.41
CA ASN A 387 22.85 -0.35 3.74
C ASN A 387 22.90 -0.83 2.28
N ARG A 388 22.49 -2.07 1.99
CA ARG A 388 22.42 -2.59 0.62
C ARG A 388 21.41 -1.84 -0.25
N ILE A 389 20.28 -1.39 0.30
CA ILE A 389 19.33 -0.50 -0.41
C ILE A 389 20.01 0.82 -0.77
N TRP A 390 20.73 1.43 0.18
CA TRP A 390 21.46 2.68 -0.07
C TRP A 390 22.53 2.53 -1.15
N VAL A 391 23.36 1.49 -1.04
CA VAL A 391 24.41 1.18 -2.03
C VAL A 391 23.77 0.94 -3.40
N ARG A 392 22.68 0.17 -3.47
CA ARG A 392 21.99 -0.10 -4.73
C ARG A 392 21.39 1.17 -5.33
N ALA A 393 20.82 2.06 -4.52
CA ALA A 393 20.37 3.36 -5.01
C ALA A 393 21.53 4.21 -5.53
N GLY A 394 22.69 4.20 -4.85
CA GLY A 394 23.90 4.88 -5.30
C GLY A 394 24.43 4.39 -6.65
N GLU A 395 24.11 3.18 -7.06
CA GLU A 395 24.42 2.73 -8.43
C GLU A 395 23.68 3.53 -9.51
N PHE A 396 22.49 4.04 -9.21
CA PHE A 396 21.65 4.84 -10.12
C PHE A 396 21.77 6.35 -9.86
N PHE A 397 22.14 6.75 -8.64
CA PHE A 397 22.29 8.16 -8.26
C PHE A 397 23.73 8.39 -7.78
N PRO A 398 24.66 8.81 -8.67
CA PRO A 398 26.07 8.98 -8.31
C PRO A 398 26.29 9.88 -7.08
N ALA A 399 25.44 10.90 -6.90
CA ALA A 399 25.47 11.79 -5.73
C ALA A 399 25.36 11.04 -4.39
N LEU A 400 24.65 9.89 -4.32
CA LEU A 400 24.53 9.10 -3.09
C LEU A 400 25.83 8.35 -2.73
N ARG A 401 26.77 8.19 -3.66
CA ARG A 401 28.07 7.54 -3.38
C ARG A 401 29.02 8.46 -2.62
N GLU A 402 28.83 9.77 -2.78
CA GLU A 402 29.68 10.81 -2.17
C GLU A 402 29.23 11.20 -0.76
N ILE A 403 28.09 10.67 -0.30
CA ILE A 403 27.49 11.00 1.00
C ILE A 403 27.29 9.75 1.84
N SER A 404 27.48 9.88 3.15
CA SER A 404 27.27 8.75 4.05
C SER A 404 25.80 8.62 4.42
N LEU A 405 25.27 7.41 4.45
CA LEU A 405 23.94 7.17 5.02
C LEU A 405 23.86 7.62 6.50
N ASN A 406 25.01 7.70 7.20
CA ASN A 406 25.06 8.18 8.58
C ASN A 406 24.79 9.69 8.71
N ASP A 407 24.99 10.46 7.64
CA ASP A 407 24.70 11.90 7.61
C ASP A 407 23.19 12.17 7.77
N PHE A 408 22.36 11.15 7.53
CA PHE A 408 20.91 11.20 7.68
C PHE A 408 20.40 10.50 8.94
N SER A 409 21.26 10.19 9.92
CA SER A 409 20.89 9.38 11.10
C SER A 409 19.63 9.87 11.83
N GLU A 410 19.44 11.18 12.00
CA GLU A 410 18.26 11.76 12.67
C GLU A 410 16.97 11.68 11.81
N GLY A 411 17.09 11.88 10.50
CA GLY A 411 16.00 11.87 9.52
C GLY A 411 15.74 10.50 8.85
N ARG A 412 16.46 9.47 9.27
CA ARG A 412 16.34 8.12 8.70
C ARG A 412 15.22 7.35 9.37
N ARG A 413 14.31 6.80 8.56
CA ARG A 413 13.30 5.83 8.98
C ARG A 413 13.35 4.60 8.10
N VAL A 414 12.91 3.46 8.64
CA VAL A 414 12.77 2.22 7.88
C VAL A 414 11.33 1.75 8.00
N ARG A 415 10.68 1.53 6.86
CA ARG A 415 9.35 0.92 6.81
C ARG A 415 9.50 -0.56 6.53
N ILE A 416 8.86 -1.39 7.34
CA ILE A 416 8.83 -2.84 7.17
C ILE A 416 7.41 -3.28 6.83
N GLY A 417 7.25 -3.92 5.67
CA GLY A 417 5.97 -4.45 5.22
C GLY A 417 6.03 -5.96 5.03
N LEU A 418 5.06 -6.68 5.59
CA LEU A 418 4.82 -8.09 5.29
C LEU A 418 3.80 -8.18 4.16
N ARG A 419 4.26 -8.44 2.94
CA ARG A 419 3.40 -8.52 1.75
C ARG A 419 2.71 -9.89 1.73
N PRO A 420 1.40 -9.97 1.44
CA PRO A 420 0.71 -11.25 1.30
C PRO A 420 1.08 -11.91 -0.02
N TYR A 421 2.13 -12.74 -0.01
CA TYR A 421 2.61 -13.45 -1.18
C TYR A 421 1.79 -14.72 -1.40
N VAL A 422 1.44 -14.99 -2.66
CA VAL A 422 0.83 -16.25 -3.12
C VAL A 422 1.75 -16.86 -4.18
N PRO A 423 2.02 -18.19 -4.15
CA PRO A 423 3.02 -18.83 -5.02
C PRO A 423 2.85 -18.61 -6.52
N ASP A 424 1.61 -18.62 -7.01
CA ASP A 424 1.30 -18.41 -8.42
C ASP A 424 1.15 -16.94 -8.82
N GLY A 425 1.44 -16.00 -7.90
CA GLY A 425 1.49 -14.57 -8.17
C GLY A 425 0.14 -13.88 -8.30
N ARG A 426 -0.98 -14.60 -8.10
CA ARG A 426 -2.34 -14.06 -8.24
C ARG A 426 -3.00 -13.88 -6.87
N PRO A 427 -3.71 -12.77 -6.61
CA PRO A 427 -4.51 -12.62 -5.40
C PRO A 427 -5.60 -13.69 -5.36
N ILE A 428 -6.12 -13.94 -4.16
CA ILE A 428 -7.23 -14.85 -3.93
C ILE A 428 -8.44 -13.98 -3.64
N ILE A 429 -9.40 -13.98 -4.57
CA ILE A 429 -10.58 -13.12 -4.56
C ILE A 429 -11.80 -13.96 -4.90
N GLY A 430 -12.77 -14.02 -3.99
CA GLY A 430 -14.04 -14.74 -4.20
C GLY A 430 -14.40 -15.73 -3.10
N PRO A 431 -15.45 -16.54 -3.30
CA PRO A 431 -15.99 -17.43 -2.28
C PRO A 431 -15.01 -18.51 -1.85
N VAL A 432 -15.15 -18.93 -0.59
CA VAL A 432 -14.43 -20.08 -0.04
C VAL A 432 -15.22 -21.37 -0.33
N PRO A 433 -14.61 -22.38 -0.98
CA PRO A 433 -15.29 -23.65 -1.24
C PRO A 433 -15.86 -24.27 0.04
N GLY A 434 -17.12 -24.71 -0.02
CA GLY A 434 -17.84 -25.27 1.13
C GLY A 434 -18.29 -24.26 2.19
N MET A 435 -18.02 -22.96 2.02
CA MET A 435 -18.46 -21.88 2.92
C MET A 435 -18.94 -20.67 2.11
N PRO A 436 -20.14 -20.72 1.50
CA PRO A 436 -20.58 -19.75 0.50
C PRO A 436 -20.71 -18.30 1.03
N LYS A 437 -20.90 -18.13 2.34
CA LYS A 437 -20.92 -16.81 2.99
C LYS A 437 -19.53 -16.26 3.32
N VAL A 438 -18.47 -17.04 3.17
CA VAL A 438 -17.09 -16.63 3.45
C VAL A 438 -16.40 -16.37 2.12
N LEU A 439 -15.74 -15.21 1.99
CA LEU A 439 -15.00 -14.83 0.79
C LEU A 439 -13.57 -14.43 1.16
N PHE A 440 -12.63 -14.61 0.24
CA PHE A 440 -11.28 -14.04 0.32
C PHE A 440 -11.18 -12.73 -0.45
N ALA A 441 -10.35 -11.84 0.07
CA ALA A 441 -9.80 -10.69 -0.64
C ALA A 441 -8.36 -10.45 -0.13
N THR A 442 -7.42 -11.29 -0.56
CA THR A 442 -6.04 -11.27 -0.04
C THR A 442 -5.03 -11.66 -1.12
N GLY A 443 -3.73 -11.71 -0.77
CA GLY A 443 -2.70 -12.23 -1.66
C GLY A 443 -2.15 -11.22 -2.69
N HIS A 444 -2.41 -9.93 -2.52
CA HIS A 444 -2.04 -8.89 -3.49
C HIS A 444 -0.53 -8.54 -3.55
N GLU A 445 0.36 -9.23 -2.82
CA GLU A 445 1.79 -8.92 -2.68
C GLU A 445 2.03 -7.40 -2.48
N GLY A 446 2.86 -6.76 -3.32
CA GLY A 446 3.12 -5.33 -3.35
C GLY A 446 2.10 -4.51 -4.15
N GLY A 447 1.07 -5.16 -4.71
CA GLY A 447 0.00 -4.55 -5.49
C GLY A 447 -1.25 -4.17 -4.69
N GLY A 448 -1.26 -4.35 -3.36
CA GLY A 448 -2.46 -4.13 -2.54
C GLY A 448 -3.09 -2.74 -2.71
N LEU A 449 -2.30 -1.67 -2.72
CA LEU A 449 -2.80 -0.31 -2.95
C LEU A 449 -3.35 -0.12 -4.38
N SER A 450 -2.63 -0.59 -5.40
CA SER A 450 -3.05 -0.44 -6.80
C SER A 450 -4.32 -1.22 -7.13
N LEU A 451 -4.49 -2.41 -6.56
CA LEU A 451 -5.61 -3.33 -6.87
C LEU A 451 -6.81 -3.20 -5.93
N ALA A 452 -6.74 -2.32 -4.92
CA ALA A 452 -7.75 -2.25 -3.86
C ALA A 452 -9.17 -1.94 -4.37
N LEU A 453 -9.33 -0.88 -5.16
CA LEU A 453 -10.65 -0.47 -5.63
C LEU A 453 -11.28 -1.48 -6.60
N GLY A 454 -10.48 -2.06 -7.50
CA GLY A 454 -10.96 -3.14 -8.38
C GLY A 454 -11.35 -4.41 -7.60
N THR A 455 -10.59 -4.77 -6.57
CA THR A 455 -10.92 -5.89 -5.68
C THR A 455 -12.21 -5.63 -4.91
N ALA A 456 -12.39 -4.40 -4.41
CA ALA A 456 -13.57 -4.00 -3.67
C ALA A 456 -14.83 -4.03 -4.53
N GLU A 457 -14.76 -3.52 -5.75
CA GLU A 457 -15.84 -3.61 -6.75
C GLU A 457 -16.20 -5.07 -7.03
N MET A 458 -15.21 -5.91 -7.33
CA MET A 458 -15.44 -7.33 -7.66
C MET A 458 -16.17 -8.08 -6.53
N ILE A 459 -15.71 -7.96 -5.28
CA ILE A 459 -16.35 -8.63 -4.14
C ILE A 459 -17.75 -8.06 -3.87
N THR A 460 -17.91 -6.74 -3.99
CA THR A 460 -19.23 -6.11 -3.79
C THR A 460 -20.22 -6.60 -4.83
N ASP A 461 -19.82 -6.66 -6.10
CA ASP A 461 -20.66 -7.17 -7.18
C ASP A 461 -21.02 -8.65 -6.96
N MET A 462 -20.08 -9.48 -6.52
CA MET A 462 -20.37 -10.88 -6.16
C MET A 462 -21.42 -11.00 -5.06
N VAL A 463 -21.28 -10.24 -3.97
CA VAL A 463 -22.19 -10.30 -2.80
C VAL A 463 -23.57 -9.71 -3.11
N LEU A 464 -23.63 -8.70 -3.99
CA LEU A 464 -24.89 -8.08 -4.41
C LEU A 464 -25.56 -8.81 -5.59
N GLY A 465 -24.87 -9.74 -6.25
CA GLY A 465 -25.37 -10.43 -7.43
C GLY A 465 -25.37 -9.58 -8.70
N ASN A 466 -24.49 -8.58 -8.77
CA ASN A 466 -24.33 -7.71 -9.93
C ASN A 466 -23.49 -8.38 -11.03
N THR A 467 -23.61 -7.90 -12.27
CA THR A 467 -22.72 -8.31 -13.36
C THR A 467 -21.30 -7.79 -13.15
N LEU A 468 -20.36 -8.72 -13.01
CA LEU A 468 -18.93 -8.43 -12.82
C LEU A 468 -18.34 -7.60 -13.98
N LYS A 469 -17.49 -6.63 -13.65
CA LYS A 469 -16.76 -5.79 -14.63
C LYS A 469 -15.45 -6.40 -15.12
N VAL A 470 -14.90 -7.32 -14.34
CA VAL A 470 -13.64 -8.02 -14.62
C VAL A 470 -13.88 -9.50 -14.36
N ASP A 471 -13.33 -10.36 -15.21
CA ASP A 471 -13.40 -11.81 -14.99
C ASP A 471 -12.70 -12.18 -13.67
N CYS A 472 -13.42 -12.91 -12.84
CA CYS A 472 -12.93 -13.34 -11.53
C CYS A 472 -12.30 -14.73 -11.55
N ALA A 473 -12.49 -15.52 -12.62
CA ALA A 473 -12.04 -16.90 -12.69
C ALA A 473 -10.56 -17.10 -12.35
N PRO A 474 -9.61 -16.22 -12.75
CA PRO A 474 -8.20 -16.36 -12.37
C PRO A 474 -7.92 -16.24 -10.86
N PHE A 475 -8.85 -15.68 -10.08
CA PHE A 475 -8.65 -15.34 -8.67
C PHE A 475 -9.34 -16.31 -7.69
N LEU A 476 -10.19 -17.21 -8.18
CA LEU A 476 -10.96 -18.16 -7.37
C LEU A 476 -10.09 -19.27 -6.77
N VAL A 477 -10.43 -19.71 -5.55
CA VAL A 477 -9.69 -20.78 -4.85
C VAL A 477 -9.91 -22.16 -5.47
N GLU A 478 -11.13 -22.45 -5.92
CA GLU A 478 -11.61 -23.79 -6.31
C GLU A 478 -10.73 -24.47 -7.35
N ASN A 479 -10.12 -23.70 -8.26
CA ASN A 479 -9.28 -24.23 -9.35
C ASN A 479 -7.77 -24.05 -9.09
N ARG A 480 -7.38 -23.63 -7.89
CA ARG A 480 -5.99 -23.23 -7.57
C ARG A 480 -5.43 -23.94 -6.33
N PHE A 481 -6.21 -24.02 -5.26
CA PHE A 481 -5.72 -24.51 -3.96
C PHE A 481 -6.70 -25.42 -3.20
N PHE A 482 -7.87 -25.69 -3.77
CA PHE A 482 -8.81 -26.67 -3.22
C PHE A 482 -8.47 -28.06 -3.78
N LYS A 483 -8.47 -29.09 -2.93
CA LYS A 483 -8.17 -30.49 -3.31
C LYS A 483 -9.41 -31.36 -3.32
#